data_AF-A0A847NEH7-F1
#
_entry.id   AF-A0A847NEH7-F1
#
_cell.length_a   1.000
_cell.length_b   1.000
_cell.length_c   1.000
_cell.angle_alpha   90.00
_cell.angle_beta   90.00
_cell.angle_gamma   90.00
#
_symmetry.space_group_name_H-M   'P 1'
#
loop_
_entity.id
_entity.type
_entity.pdbx_description
1 polymer ?
#
loop_
_entity_poly.entity_id
_entity_poly.type
_entity_poly.pdbx_seq_one_letter_code
_entity_poly.pdbx_strand_id
1 'polypeptide(L)'
;MKKRSFGLILFTILIVISIMSAGCSGKAANESAPAEPSAADYAAEEQKTAGTMPDRKLIVKLSMDMRVDNIEKSMLDAEAMAAASGGYTRESYQNESSGRLTIMIPAGEADTFVSSLKSLGKIINSNR
;
A
#
# COMPACT_ATOMS: atom_id res chain seq x y z
N MET A 1 -31.47 27.95 27.30
CA MET A 1 -31.20 28.61 26.00
C MET A 1 -29.69 28.57 25.72
N LYS A 2 -29.23 27.75 24.78
CA LYS A 2 -27.80 27.71 24.36
C LYS A 2 -27.71 27.34 22.87
N LYS A 3 -28.24 28.21 22.00
CA LYS A 3 -28.27 28.06 20.53
C LYS A 3 -27.16 28.84 19.81
N ARG A 4 -26.06 29.19 20.50
CA ARG A 4 -25.03 30.11 19.95
C ARG A 4 -23.79 29.43 19.36
N SER A 5 -23.61 28.11 19.54
CA SER A 5 -22.40 27.41 19.06
C SER A 5 -22.57 26.69 17.70
N PHE A 6 -23.79 26.35 17.29
CA PHE A 6 -24.02 25.62 16.04
C PHE A 6 -23.74 26.46 14.79
N GLY A 7 -24.03 27.76 14.83
CA GLY A 7 -23.75 28.67 13.71
C GLY A 7 -22.26 28.85 13.44
N LEU A 8 -21.44 28.90 14.50
CA LEU A 8 -19.99 29.06 14.38
C LEU A 8 -19.33 27.82 13.74
N ILE A 9 -19.78 26.63 14.13
CA ILE A 9 -19.26 25.35 13.61
C ILE A 9 -19.62 25.17 12.13
N LEU A 10 -20.87 25.50 11.75
CA LEU A 10 -21.30 25.44 10.35
C LEU A 10 -20.51 26.43 9.47
N PHE A 11 -20.23 27.63 9.99
CA PHE A 11 -19.46 28.65 9.28
C PHE A 11 -17.99 28.23 9.07
N THR A 12 -17.37 27.58 10.06
CA THR A 12 -16.01 27.04 9.91
C THR A 12 -15.92 25.91 8.89
N ILE A 13 -16.93 25.03 8.80
CA ILE A 13 -16.95 23.95 7.80
C ILE A 13 -17.06 24.53 6.38
N LEU A 14 -17.88 25.56 6.18
CA LEU A 14 -18.03 26.23 4.89
C LEU A 14 -16.73 26.86 4.38
N ILE A 15 -15.92 27.45 5.26
CA ILE A 15 -14.64 28.08 4.88
C ILE A 15 -13.62 27.02 4.42
N VAL A 16 -13.55 25.87 5.09
CA VAL A 16 -12.57 24.81 4.75
C VAL A 16 -12.86 24.19 3.37
N ILE A 17 -14.14 24.04 3.01
CA ILE A 17 -14.54 23.47 1.71
C ILE A 17 -14.14 24.39 0.54
N SER A 18 -14.13 25.70 0.71
CA SER A 18 -13.81 26.65 -0.37
C SER A 18 -12.32 26.69 -0.77
N ILE A 19 -11.41 26.15 0.04
CA ILE A 19 -9.96 26.24 -0.21
C ILE A 19 -9.46 25.13 -1.19
N MET A 20 -10.29 24.13 -1.50
CA MET A 20 -9.91 22.97 -2.33
C MET A 20 -10.07 23.17 -3.85
N SER A 21 -10.55 24.32 -4.33
CA SER A 21 -10.93 24.50 -5.76
C SER A 21 -9.89 25.23 -6.63
N ALA A 22 -8.68 25.50 -6.14
CA ALA A 22 -7.62 26.12 -6.95
C ALA A 22 -6.51 25.12 -7.29
N GLY A 23 -6.80 24.22 -8.23
CA GLY A 23 -5.88 23.18 -8.72
C GLY A 23 -5.65 23.25 -10.23
N CYS A 24 -4.59 23.97 -10.60
CA CYS A 24 -3.84 24.03 -11.86
C CYS A 24 -4.31 23.20 -13.08
N SER A 25 -4.82 23.90 -14.10
CA SER A 25 -4.81 23.45 -15.50
C SER A 25 -3.45 23.77 -16.12
N GLY A 26 -2.57 22.77 -16.18
CA GLY A 26 -1.28 22.85 -16.87
C GLY A 26 -1.44 22.44 -18.33
N LYS A 27 -1.65 23.41 -19.22
CA LYS A 27 -1.59 23.22 -20.67
C LYS A 27 -0.13 23.29 -21.12
N ALA A 28 0.53 22.14 -21.23
CA ALA A 28 1.82 22.04 -21.89
C ALA A 28 1.61 22.02 -23.41
N ALA A 29 1.70 23.19 -24.04
CA ALA A 29 2.12 23.28 -25.43
C ALA A 29 3.66 23.26 -25.40
N ASN A 30 4.27 22.17 -25.82
CA ASN A 30 5.68 22.17 -26.16
C ASN A 30 5.86 21.73 -27.61
N GLU A 31 6.52 22.64 -28.30
CA GLU A 31 6.83 22.72 -29.71
C GLU A 31 8.18 22.03 -29.96
N SER A 32 8.41 21.61 -31.20
CA SER A 32 9.69 21.12 -31.75
C SER A 32 10.10 19.70 -31.37
N ALA A 33 9.75 18.76 -32.26
CA ALA A 33 10.47 17.50 -32.42
C ALA A 33 11.83 17.77 -33.11
N PRO A 34 12.96 17.32 -32.56
CA PRO A 34 14.24 17.27 -33.28
C PRO A 34 14.18 16.15 -34.34
N ALA A 35 14.78 16.42 -35.50
CA ALA A 35 14.84 15.49 -36.63
C ALA A 35 15.44 14.12 -36.25
N GLU A 36 14.86 13.05 -36.78
CA GLU A 36 15.34 11.67 -36.65
C GLU A 36 16.76 11.53 -37.26
N PRO A 37 17.75 11.01 -36.53
CA PRO A 37 19.02 10.63 -37.13
C PRO A 37 18.88 9.33 -37.94
N SER A 38 19.38 9.36 -39.18
CA SER A 38 19.41 8.26 -40.15
C SER A 38 19.92 6.93 -39.60
N ALA A 39 19.23 5.86 -39.96
CA ALA A 39 19.52 4.46 -39.65
C ALA A 39 20.75 3.91 -40.39
N ALA A 40 21.96 4.43 -40.09
CA ALA A 40 23.18 4.00 -40.78
C ALA A 40 24.39 3.69 -39.87
N ASP A 41 24.20 3.48 -38.56
CA ASP A 41 25.30 3.14 -37.63
C ASP A 41 24.96 2.01 -36.63
N TYR A 42 24.19 1.00 -37.05
CA TYR A 42 23.96 -0.22 -36.25
C TYR A 42 24.83 -1.40 -36.73
N ALA A 43 26.14 -1.20 -36.81
CA ALA A 43 27.08 -2.26 -37.15
C ALA A 43 28.37 -2.21 -36.31
N ALA A 44 28.20 -2.24 -34.99
CA ALA A 44 29.16 -2.59 -33.92
C ALA A 44 28.50 -2.02 -32.65
N GLU A 45 28.11 -2.77 -31.62
CA GLU A 45 28.95 -3.63 -30.80
C GLU A 45 28.04 -4.67 -30.10
N GLU A 46 28.23 -5.96 -30.39
CA GLU A 46 27.76 -7.02 -29.48
C GLU A 46 28.74 -7.11 -28.30
N GLN A 47 28.73 -6.09 -27.43
CA GLN A 47 29.28 -6.23 -26.10
C GLN A 47 28.30 -7.06 -25.27
N LYS A 48 28.62 -8.35 -25.19
CA LYS A 48 28.07 -9.34 -24.25
C LYS A 48 28.24 -8.86 -22.81
N THR A 49 27.43 -7.91 -22.39
CA THR A 49 27.15 -7.67 -20.98
C THR A 49 26.21 -8.78 -20.57
N ALA A 50 26.73 -9.79 -19.85
CA ALA A 50 25.90 -10.72 -19.11
C ALA A 50 25.09 -9.88 -18.12
N GLY A 51 23.92 -9.42 -18.55
CA GLY A 51 23.04 -8.59 -17.74
C GLY A 51 22.73 -9.36 -16.47
N THR A 52 23.13 -8.81 -15.33
CA THR A 52 22.67 -9.24 -14.01
C THR A 52 21.15 -9.34 -14.10
N MET A 53 20.62 -10.57 -14.09
CA MET A 53 19.18 -10.76 -14.06
C MET A 53 18.67 -10.04 -12.81
N PRO A 54 17.62 -9.20 -12.94
CA PRO A 54 17.05 -8.54 -11.79
C PRO A 54 16.63 -9.61 -10.78
N ASP A 55 17.07 -9.45 -9.53
CA ASP A 55 16.65 -10.32 -8.43
C ASP A 55 15.16 -10.10 -8.18
N ARG A 56 14.34 -11.00 -8.73
CA ARG A 56 12.88 -10.92 -8.67
C ARG A 56 12.40 -11.82 -7.54
N LYS A 57 11.68 -11.23 -6.60
CA LYS A 57 11.03 -11.97 -5.51
C LYS A 57 9.56 -12.22 -5.80
N LEU A 58 9.11 -13.45 -5.61
CA LEU A 58 7.68 -13.78 -5.61
C LEU A 58 7.04 -13.28 -4.31
N ILE A 59 5.98 -12.50 -4.44
CA ILE A 59 5.19 -11.98 -3.31
C ILE A 59 3.82 -12.64 -3.35
N VAL A 60 3.39 -13.20 -2.22
CA VAL A 60 2.05 -13.79 -2.05
C VAL A 60 1.16 -12.84 -1.26
N LYS A 61 -0.14 -12.93 -1.51
CA LYS A 61 -1.17 -12.18 -0.80
C LYS A 61 -1.81 -13.10 0.23
N LEU A 62 -1.82 -12.70 1.49
CA LEU A 62 -2.49 -13.40 2.58
C LEU A 62 -3.61 -12.52 3.11
N SER A 63 -4.82 -13.09 3.19
CA SER A 63 -5.95 -12.42 3.85
C SER A 63 -6.30 -13.17 5.12
N MET A 64 -6.36 -12.44 6.24
CA MET A 64 -6.67 -12.99 7.55
C MET A 64 -7.87 -12.29 8.17
N ASP A 65 -8.76 -13.08 8.76
CA ASP A 65 -9.85 -12.60 9.61
C ASP A 65 -9.52 -12.93 11.08
N MET A 66 -9.51 -11.90 11.92
CA MET A 66 -9.11 -11.96 13.32
C MET A 66 -10.30 -11.74 14.25
N ARG A 67 -10.43 -12.60 15.27
CA ARG A 67 -11.29 -12.38 16.43
C ARG A 67 -10.50 -12.72 17.69
N VAL A 68 -10.12 -11.70 18.44
CA VAL A 68 -9.28 -11.76 19.63
C VAL A 68 -9.74 -10.70 20.62
N ASP A 69 -9.33 -10.80 21.88
CA ASP A 69 -9.81 -9.91 22.95
C ASP A 69 -9.42 -8.44 22.73
N ASN A 70 -8.21 -8.19 22.20
CA ASN A 70 -7.73 -6.85 21.86
C ASN A 70 -7.36 -6.79 20.37
N ILE A 71 -8.35 -6.48 19.53
CA ILE A 71 -8.18 -6.44 18.07
C ILE A 71 -7.11 -5.42 17.65
N GLU A 72 -7.12 -4.22 18.25
CA GLU A 72 -6.20 -3.14 17.87
C GLU A 72 -4.74 -3.57 18.08
N LYS A 73 -4.43 -4.08 19.29
CA LYS A 73 -3.09 -4.56 19.59
C LYS A 73 -2.68 -5.70 18.67
N SER A 74 -3.55 -6.69 18.46
CA SER A 74 -3.19 -7.86 17.65
C SER A 74 -3.04 -7.54 16.17
N MET A 75 -3.77 -6.56 15.66
CA MET A 75 -3.54 -6.05 14.29
C MET A 75 -2.16 -5.41 14.18
N LEU A 76 -1.79 -4.52 15.11
CA LEU A 76 -0.45 -3.91 15.14
C LEU A 76 0.66 -4.97 15.25
N ASP A 77 0.47 -5.99 16.10
CA ASP A 77 1.41 -7.09 16.23
C ASP A 77 1.53 -7.88 14.91
N ALA A 78 0.42 -8.14 14.21
CA ALA A 78 0.42 -8.82 12.92
C ALA A 78 1.14 -8.02 11.81
N GLU A 79 0.94 -6.70 11.78
CA GLU A 79 1.66 -5.80 10.86
C GLU A 79 3.16 -5.79 11.14
N ALA A 80 3.55 -5.71 12.42
CA ALA A 80 4.95 -5.76 12.84
C ALA A 80 5.61 -7.10 12.47
N MET A 81 4.92 -8.22 12.66
CA MET A 81 5.42 -9.53 12.23
C MET A 81 5.56 -9.63 10.72
N ALA A 82 4.63 -9.07 9.95
CA ALA A 82 4.73 -9.05 8.50
C ALA A 82 5.95 -8.26 8.04
N ALA A 83 6.17 -7.07 8.64
CA ALA A 83 7.35 -6.25 8.36
C ALA A 83 8.66 -6.99 8.70
N ALA A 84 8.71 -7.70 9.83
CA ALA A 84 9.87 -8.51 10.22
C ALA A 84 10.18 -9.64 9.22
N SER A 85 9.15 -10.19 8.55
CA SER A 85 9.31 -11.17 7.47
C SER A 85 9.52 -10.55 6.08
N GLY A 86 9.79 -9.23 6.00
CA GLY A 86 9.99 -8.52 4.74
C GLY A 86 8.71 -8.34 3.91
N GLY A 87 7.55 -8.47 4.54
CA GLY A 87 6.23 -8.17 3.98
C GLY A 87 5.71 -6.80 4.39
N TYR A 88 4.49 -6.49 3.98
CA TYR A 88 3.79 -5.25 4.32
C TYR A 88 2.27 -5.43 4.25
N THR A 89 1.55 -4.57 4.97
CA THR A 89 0.08 -4.53 4.92
C THR A 89 -0.38 -3.75 3.70
N ARG A 90 -1.27 -4.35 2.92
CA ARG A 90 -1.93 -3.70 1.78
C ARG A 90 -3.25 -3.08 2.19
N GLU A 91 -4.06 -3.82 2.93
CA GLU A 91 -5.37 -3.38 3.41
C GLU A 91 -5.54 -3.79 4.87
N SER A 92 -6.19 -2.91 5.62
CA SER A 92 -6.47 -3.11 7.03
C SER A 92 -7.88 -2.58 7.31
N TYR A 93 -8.70 -3.40 7.97
CA TYR A 93 -10.04 -3.04 8.38
C TYR A 93 -10.29 -3.56 9.80
N GLN A 94 -10.88 -2.72 10.65
CA GLN A 94 -11.18 -3.05 12.03
C GLN A 94 -12.58 -2.55 12.41
N ASN A 95 -13.27 -3.34 13.23
CA ASN A 95 -14.42 -2.90 14.01
C ASN A 95 -14.29 -3.36 15.47
N GLU A 96 -15.32 -3.14 16.28
CA GLU A 96 -15.32 -3.45 17.71
C GLU A 96 -15.07 -4.94 18.05
N SER A 97 -15.37 -5.86 17.13
CA SER A 97 -15.38 -7.30 17.41
C SER A 97 -14.48 -8.14 16.50
N SER A 98 -13.91 -7.53 15.46
CA SER A 98 -13.14 -8.24 14.44
C SER A 98 -12.18 -7.32 13.69
N GLY A 99 -11.11 -7.92 13.19
CA GLY A 99 -10.16 -7.28 12.30
C GLY A 99 -9.97 -8.10 11.02
N ARG A 100 -9.65 -7.43 9.93
CA ARG A 100 -9.22 -8.05 8.66
C ARG A 100 -7.93 -7.38 8.19
N LEU A 101 -6.93 -8.20 7.89
CA LEU A 101 -5.67 -7.75 7.31
C LEU A 101 -5.43 -8.45 5.97
N THR A 102 -5.01 -7.69 4.97
CA THR A 102 -4.45 -8.22 3.73
C THR A 102 -2.96 -7.87 3.69
N ILE A 103 -2.10 -8.88 3.66
CA ILE A 103 -0.65 -8.75 3.76
C ILE A 103 0.00 -9.27 2.48
N MET A 104 1.03 -8.58 2.05
CA MET A 104 1.91 -8.97 0.96
C MET A 104 3.22 -9.47 1.57
N ILE A 105 3.60 -10.72 1.34
CA ILE A 105 4.79 -11.32 1.95
C ILE A 105 5.61 -12.11 0.93
N PRO A 106 6.95 -12.18 1.04
CA PRO A 106 7.74 -13.07 0.22
C PRO A 106 7.27 -14.52 0.31
N ALA A 107 7.19 -15.21 -0.83
CA ALA A 107 6.66 -16.57 -0.90
C ALA A 107 7.41 -17.56 0.01
N GLY A 108 8.73 -17.39 0.18
CA GLY A 108 9.56 -18.21 1.07
C GLY A 108 9.32 -17.98 2.57
N GLU A 109 8.67 -16.88 2.95
CA GLU A 109 8.40 -16.52 4.35
C GLU A 109 6.95 -16.78 4.76
N ALA A 110 6.07 -17.08 3.81
CA ALA A 110 4.63 -17.16 4.03
C ALA A 110 4.24 -18.20 5.09
N ASP A 111 4.82 -19.40 5.04
CA ASP A 111 4.46 -20.49 5.95
C ASP A 111 4.98 -20.24 7.38
N THR A 112 6.17 -19.66 7.50
CA THR A 112 6.75 -19.20 8.77
C THR A 112 5.86 -18.12 9.38
N PHE A 113 5.47 -17.12 8.59
CA PHE A 113 4.61 -16.04 9.03
C PHE A 113 3.24 -16.54 9.50
N VAL A 114 2.57 -17.41 8.72
CA VAL A 114 1.28 -18.02 9.12
C VAL A 114 1.42 -18.81 10.42
N SER A 115 2.55 -19.49 10.63
CA SER A 115 2.82 -20.20 11.88
C SER A 115 2.97 -19.25 13.06
N SER A 116 3.68 -18.13 12.87
CA SER A 116 3.84 -17.09 13.90
C SER A 116 2.52 -16.45 14.32
N LEU A 117 1.58 -16.25 13.37
CA LEU A 117 0.27 -15.67 13.68
C LEU A 117 -0.56 -16.51 14.67
N LYS A 118 -0.32 -17.83 14.76
CA LYS A 118 -1.01 -18.69 15.74
C LYS A 118 -0.78 -18.25 17.18
N SER A 119 0.32 -17.53 17.44
CA SER A 119 0.63 -16.96 18.76
C SER A 119 -0.28 -15.78 19.14
N LEU A 120 -0.91 -15.11 18.17
CA LEU A 120 -1.81 -13.98 18.42
C LEU A 120 -3.21 -14.41 18.87
N GLY A 121 -3.51 -15.71 18.86
CA GLY A 121 -4.79 -16.27 19.28
C GLY A 121 -5.46 -17.09 18.19
N LYS A 122 -6.81 -17.09 18.19
CA LYS A 122 -7.60 -17.94 17.29
C LYS A 122 -7.79 -17.27 15.93
N ILE A 123 -6.96 -17.65 14.95
CA ILE A 123 -7.19 -17.32 13.54
C ILE A 123 -8.34 -18.21 13.05
N ILE A 124 -9.42 -17.59 12.59
CA ILE A 124 -10.64 -18.32 12.20
C ILE A 124 -10.60 -18.67 10.72
N ASN A 125 -9.89 -17.88 9.91
CA ASN A 125 -9.70 -18.15 8.49
C ASN A 125 -8.37 -17.56 7.99
N SER A 126 -7.63 -18.37 7.24
CA SER A 126 -6.44 -17.98 6.49
C SER A 126 -6.58 -18.60 5.10
N ASN A 127 -6.71 -17.75 4.09
CA ASN A 127 -6.74 -18.18 2.69
C ASN A 127 -5.49 -17.63 1.99
N ARG A 128 -4.82 -18.51 1.23
CA ARG A 128 -3.58 -18.25 0.49
C ARG A 128 -3.87 -18.12 -1.00
#